data_AF-A0A2I1HV82-F1
#
_entry.id   AF-A0A2I1HV82-F1
#
_cell.length_a   1.000
_cell.length_b   1.000
_cell.length_c   1.000
_cell.angle_alpha   90.00
_cell.angle_beta   90.00
_cell.angle_gamma   90.00
#
_symmetry.space_group_name_H-M   'P 1'
#
loop_
_entity.id
_entity.type
_entity.pdbx_description
1 polymer ?
#
loop_
_entity_poly.entity_id
_entity_poly.type
_entity_poly.pdbx_seq_one_letter_code
_entity_poly.pdbx_strand_id
1 'polypeptide(L)'
;MSDVFYLNVNFTDANELEFTDLTSQVNLPLTLLHVSELGGVNKDLIFIVGGLNWNDLDTNHVYSLNTKTNELSVPIVQGKVPPPRRGMSSVIYEGKFYLFGGQTGVDVNALYSNNLDIFDTINLNWQVGSLVNSPIARTLHSATLVNGVIYYIGGKTQVNVYPPLTEVCCIVNLNSST
;
A
#
# COMPACT_ATOMS: atom_id res chain seq x y z
N MET A 1 16.76 -1.95 -11.31
CA MET A 1 17.23 -1.28 -10.09
C MET A 1 16.00 -0.76 -9.38
N SER A 2 16.07 -0.50 -8.07
CA SER A 2 15.02 0.23 -7.37
C SER A 2 15.35 1.70 -7.47
N ASP A 3 14.35 2.50 -7.84
CA ASP A 3 14.55 3.91 -8.11
C ASP A 3 13.61 4.73 -7.21
N VAL A 4 14.06 5.92 -6.79
CA VAL A 4 13.29 6.83 -5.92
C VAL A 4 13.32 8.23 -6.50
N PHE A 5 12.15 8.77 -6.78
CA PHE A 5 11.98 10.13 -7.27
C PHE A 5 10.87 10.83 -6.49
N TYR A 6 10.94 12.15 -6.41
CA TYR A 6 9.79 12.96 -6.00
C TYR A 6 9.62 14.16 -6.93
N LEU A 7 8.41 14.70 -6.95
CA LEU A 7 8.05 15.93 -7.63
C LEU A 7 7.61 16.96 -6.59
N ASN A 8 8.27 18.10 -6.51
CA ASN A 8 7.85 19.16 -5.60
C ASN A 8 6.66 19.91 -6.20
N VAL A 9 5.49 19.77 -5.59
CA VAL A 9 4.24 20.42 -6.04
C VAL A 9 4.00 21.79 -5.40
N ASN A 10 4.92 22.30 -4.60
CA ASN A 10 4.87 23.66 -4.06
C ASN A 10 5.56 24.63 -5.03
N PHE A 11 4.83 25.06 -6.05
CA PHE A 11 5.32 25.92 -7.14
C PHE A 11 4.33 27.06 -7.43
N THR A 12 4.83 28.10 -8.12
CA THR A 12 3.98 29.21 -8.60
C THR A 12 3.68 29.13 -10.09
N ASP A 13 4.59 28.55 -10.88
CA ASP A 13 4.40 28.27 -12.30
C ASP A 13 4.64 26.77 -12.57
N ALA A 14 3.76 26.13 -13.35
CA ALA A 14 3.89 24.73 -13.72
C ALA A 14 5.19 24.43 -14.50
N ASN A 15 5.80 25.45 -15.12
CA ASN A 15 7.11 25.33 -15.76
C ASN A 15 8.27 25.12 -14.77
N GLU A 16 8.04 25.34 -13.47
CA GLU A 16 9.04 25.15 -12.39
C GLU A 16 9.00 23.74 -11.80
N LEU A 17 8.08 22.87 -12.26
CA LEU A 17 7.96 21.49 -11.79
C LEU A 17 9.19 20.67 -12.21
N GLU A 18 9.97 20.24 -11.21
CA GLU A 18 11.18 19.45 -11.40
C GLU A 18 11.10 18.13 -10.63
N PHE A 19 11.45 17.03 -11.30
CA PHE A 19 11.68 15.74 -10.67
C PHE A 19 13.06 15.70 -10.04
N THR A 20 13.12 15.31 -8.77
CA THR A 20 14.39 15.04 -8.07
C THR A 20 14.63 13.54 -8.00
N ASP A 21 15.83 13.11 -8.43
CA ASP A 21 16.30 11.73 -8.31
C ASP A 21 17.06 11.51 -7.00
N LEU A 22 16.55 10.59 -6.18
CA LEU A 22 17.13 10.17 -4.90
C LEU A 22 17.71 8.75 -4.96
N THR A 23 17.74 8.12 -6.13
CA THR A 23 18.11 6.70 -6.30
C THR A 23 19.51 6.39 -5.78
N SER A 24 20.47 7.31 -5.92
CA SER A 24 21.84 7.13 -5.39
C SER A 24 21.94 7.33 -3.88
N GLN A 25 20.92 7.91 -3.25
CA GLN A 25 20.89 8.26 -1.83
C GLN A 25 20.13 7.23 -0.99
N VAL A 26 19.20 6.48 -1.60
CA VAL A 26 18.34 5.51 -0.91
C VAL A 26 18.68 4.09 -1.35
N ASN A 27 19.08 3.26 -0.39
CA ASN A 27 19.33 1.84 -0.64
C ASN A 27 18.03 1.00 -0.57
N LEU A 28 17.13 1.18 -1.54
CA LEU A 28 15.88 0.41 -1.60
C LEU A 28 16.08 -1.03 -2.10
N PRO A 29 15.40 -2.02 -1.49
CA PRO A 29 15.36 -3.38 -2.02
C PRO A 29 14.59 -3.43 -3.34
N LEU A 30 14.92 -4.41 -4.19
CA LEU A 30 14.22 -4.66 -5.45
C LEU A 30 12.85 -5.30 -5.21
N THR A 31 11.83 -4.44 -5.15
CA THR A 31 10.43 -4.82 -4.96
C THR A 31 9.58 -4.38 -6.14
N LEU A 32 8.57 -5.17 -6.50
CA LEU A 32 7.56 -4.80 -7.50
C LEU A 32 6.16 -4.90 -6.90
N LEU A 33 5.25 -4.02 -7.32
CA LEU A 33 3.83 -4.05 -6.94
C LEU A 33 3.61 -3.99 -5.40
N HIS A 34 4.52 -3.33 -4.69
CA HIS A 34 4.32 -2.92 -3.30
C HIS A 34 3.32 -1.76 -3.23
N VAL A 35 2.91 -1.41 -2.02
CA VAL A 35 2.21 -0.15 -1.74
C VAL A 35 3.08 0.75 -0.88
N SER A 36 2.87 2.06 -0.97
CA SER A 36 3.57 3.03 -0.12
C SER A 36 2.64 4.13 0.35
N GLU A 37 2.76 4.52 1.61
CA GLU A 37 1.91 5.56 2.22
C GLU A 37 2.69 6.41 3.23
N LEU A 38 2.22 7.64 3.41
CA LEU A 38 2.67 8.56 4.44
C LEU A 38 2.44 7.97 5.84
N GLY A 39 3.39 8.13 6.74
CA GLY A 39 3.22 7.74 8.13
C GLY A 39 4.16 8.43 9.10
N GLY A 40 4.16 7.91 10.32
CA GLY A 40 4.91 8.48 11.45
C GLY A 40 4.18 9.66 12.08
N VAL A 41 4.50 9.93 13.35
CA VAL A 41 3.87 10.99 14.15
C VAL A 41 3.99 12.36 13.46
N ASN A 42 5.13 12.62 12.82
CA ASN A 42 5.45 13.90 12.17
C ASN A 42 5.13 13.93 10.67
N LYS A 43 4.57 12.85 10.10
CA LYS A 43 4.30 12.74 8.65
C LYS A 43 5.55 12.98 7.80
N ASP A 44 6.67 12.41 8.23
CA ASP A 44 7.99 12.49 7.58
C ASP A 44 8.56 11.11 7.22
N LEU A 45 7.74 10.07 7.36
CA LEU A 45 8.07 8.71 6.94
C LEU A 45 7.18 8.29 5.77
N ILE A 46 7.78 7.57 4.83
CA ILE A 46 7.05 6.77 3.84
C ILE A 46 7.20 5.30 4.24
N PHE A 47 6.09 4.64 4.53
CA PHE A 47 6.07 3.20 4.74
C PHE A 47 5.89 2.49 3.41
N ILE A 48 6.68 1.46 3.15
CA ILE A 48 6.61 0.62 1.94
C ILE A 48 6.33 -0.81 2.38
N VAL A 49 5.25 -1.40 1.87
CA VAL A 49 4.73 -2.67 2.36
C VAL A 49 4.43 -3.65 1.23
N GLY A 50 4.87 -4.90 1.44
CA GLY A 50 4.62 -6.03 0.56
C GLY A 50 5.30 -5.91 -0.80
N GLY A 51 4.65 -6.46 -1.82
CA GLY A 51 5.24 -6.57 -3.16
C GLY A 51 6.02 -7.87 -3.35
N LEU A 52 6.54 -8.05 -4.55
CA LEU A 52 7.41 -9.18 -4.91
C LEU A 52 8.86 -8.77 -4.75
N ASN A 53 9.57 -9.42 -3.84
CA ASN A 53 11.02 -9.35 -3.76
C ASN A 53 11.65 -10.38 -4.71
N TRP A 54 12.66 -9.97 -5.47
CA TRP A 54 13.27 -10.84 -6.48
C TRP A 54 14.10 -11.98 -5.87
N ASN A 55 14.74 -11.73 -4.73
CA ASN A 55 15.67 -12.66 -4.08
C ASN A 55 15.05 -13.41 -2.88
N ASP A 56 13.85 -13.03 -2.48
CA ASP A 56 13.15 -13.63 -1.35
C ASP A 56 11.67 -13.70 -1.73
N LEU A 57 11.21 -14.91 -2.03
CA LEU A 57 9.82 -15.13 -2.40
C LEU A 57 8.97 -14.75 -1.19
N ASP A 58 8.23 -13.65 -1.33
CA ASP A 58 7.14 -13.28 -0.44
C ASP A 58 7.61 -12.91 0.99
N THR A 59 8.36 -11.81 1.15
CA THR A 59 8.60 -11.20 2.48
C THR A 59 7.60 -10.09 2.81
N ASN A 60 7.15 -10.08 4.07
CA ASN A 60 6.27 -9.05 4.64
C ASN A 60 7.05 -7.89 5.28
N HIS A 61 8.24 -7.60 4.78
CA HIS A 61 9.01 -6.50 5.35
C HIS A 61 8.22 -5.20 5.17
N VAL A 62 8.05 -4.52 6.29
CA VAL A 62 7.67 -3.12 6.30
C VAL A 62 8.97 -2.35 6.26
N TYR A 63 9.14 -1.50 5.26
CA TYR A 63 10.25 -0.55 5.22
C TYR A 63 9.71 0.83 5.59
N SER A 64 10.52 1.63 6.28
CA SER A 64 10.27 3.05 6.49
C SER A 64 11.41 3.89 5.93
N LEU A 65 11.07 4.76 4.99
CA LEU A 65 11.97 5.76 4.43
C LEU A 65 11.73 7.10 5.13
N ASN A 66 12.77 7.64 5.76
CA ASN A 66 12.73 8.99 6.32
C ASN A 66 12.95 10.02 5.21
N THR A 67 11.96 10.87 4.96
CA THR A 67 12.00 11.83 3.84
C THR A 67 12.91 13.03 4.09
N LYS A 68 13.41 13.21 5.32
CA LYS A 68 14.36 14.27 5.68
C LYS A 68 15.81 13.82 5.56
N THR A 69 16.09 12.56 5.87
CA THR A 69 17.45 11.99 5.88
C THR A 69 17.73 11.05 4.71
N ASN A 70 16.69 10.65 3.96
CA ASN A 70 16.74 9.62 2.92
C ASN A 70 17.19 8.23 3.44
N GLU A 71 17.12 8.02 4.75
CA GLU A 71 17.50 6.77 5.39
C GLU A 71 16.36 5.75 5.33
N LEU A 72 16.68 4.54 4.90
CA LEU A 72 15.78 3.39 4.94
C LEU A 72 15.99 2.59 6.23
N SER A 73 14.89 2.15 6.84
CA SER A 73 14.90 1.30 8.03
C SER A 73 13.86 0.19 7.92
N VAL A 74 14.07 -0.90 8.67
CA VAL A 74 13.09 -1.97 8.86
C VAL A 74 12.63 -1.93 10.31
N PRO A 75 11.48 -1.29 10.61
CA PRO A 75 10.99 -1.17 11.98
C PRO A 75 10.59 -2.53 12.56
N ILE A 76 10.70 -2.65 13.88
CA ILE A 76 10.12 -3.77 14.62
C ILE A 76 8.62 -3.54 14.71
N VAL A 77 7.85 -4.36 14.00
CA VAL A 77 6.38 -4.28 13.97
C VAL A 77 5.76 -5.31 14.89
N GLN A 78 4.63 -4.94 15.50
CA GLN A 78 3.85 -5.80 16.39
C GLN A 78 2.53 -6.23 15.73
N GLY A 79 1.79 -7.10 16.41
CA GLY A 79 0.47 -7.55 15.98
C GLY A 79 0.52 -8.70 14.99
N LYS A 80 -0.62 -8.94 14.32
CA LYS A 80 -0.76 -10.05 13.38
C LYS A 80 -0.27 -9.62 12.00
N VAL A 81 1.00 -9.90 11.73
CA VAL A 81 1.61 -9.65 10.41
C VAL A 81 0.82 -10.39 9.33
N PRO A 82 0.40 -9.70 8.27
CA PRO A 82 -0.44 -10.33 7.26
C PRO A 82 0.38 -11.27 6.36
N PRO A 83 -0.23 -12.14 5.54
CA PRO A 83 0.51 -12.94 4.58
C PRO A 83 1.15 -12.05 3.49
N PRO A 84 2.34 -12.43 2.99
CA PRO A 84 3.01 -11.67 1.96
C PRO A 84 2.25 -11.78 0.66
N ARG A 85 2.17 -10.66 -0.06
CA ARG A 85 1.39 -10.50 -1.27
C ARG A 85 1.77 -9.21 -1.99
N ARG A 86 1.32 -9.09 -3.24
CA ARG A 86 1.60 -7.94 -4.11
C ARG A 86 0.34 -7.46 -4.84
N GLY A 87 0.40 -6.28 -5.45
CA GLY A 87 -0.71 -5.72 -6.22
C GLY A 87 -1.93 -5.44 -5.34
N MET A 88 -1.67 -5.06 -4.09
CA MET A 88 -2.69 -4.53 -3.18
C MET A 88 -3.01 -3.09 -3.59
N SER A 89 -4.09 -2.55 -3.04
CA SER A 89 -4.30 -1.11 -2.98
C SER A 89 -4.29 -0.65 -1.53
N SER A 90 -4.04 0.64 -1.34
CA SER A 90 -3.98 1.22 -0.01
C SER A 90 -4.51 2.64 0.06
N VAL A 91 -4.88 3.03 1.29
CA VAL A 91 -5.10 4.43 1.65
C VAL A 91 -4.63 4.68 3.08
N ILE A 92 -4.05 5.85 3.33
CA ILE A 92 -3.81 6.38 4.68
C ILE A 92 -5.02 7.17 5.21
N TYR A 93 -5.44 6.89 6.45
CA TYR A 93 -6.40 7.70 7.19
C TYR A 93 -6.04 7.72 8.68
N GLU A 94 -5.91 8.92 9.25
CA GLU A 94 -5.60 9.13 10.68
C GLU A 94 -4.39 8.32 11.19
N GLY A 95 -3.31 8.26 10.39
CA GLY A 95 -2.09 7.54 10.74
C GLY A 95 -2.18 6.02 10.59
N LYS A 96 -3.31 5.50 10.10
CA LYS A 96 -3.52 4.08 9.80
C LYS A 96 -3.54 3.84 8.29
N PHE A 97 -2.70 2.91 7.87
CA PHE A 97 -2.52 2.46 6.50
C PHE A 97 -3.47 1.28 6.30
N TYR A 98 -4.50 1.43 5.46
CA TYR A 98 -5.51 0.41 5.17
C TYR A 98 -5.15 -0.30 3.88
N LEU A 99 -4.82 -1.59 3.94
CA LEU A 99 -4.38 -2.41 2.81
C LEU A 99 -5.44 -3.44 2.48
N PHE A 100 -5.86 -3.50 1.21
CA PHE A 100 -6.86 -4.46 0.77
C PHE A 100 -6.40 -5.30 -0.44
N GLY A 101 -6.81 -6.57 -0.41
CA GLY A 101 -6.65 -7.50 -1.51
C GLY A 101 -5.19 -7.87 -1.79
N GLY A 102 -4.85 -8.01 -3.07
CA GLY A 102 -3.53 -8.45 -3.53
C GLY A 102 -3.53 -9.91 -3.99
N GLN A 103 -2.36 -10.40 -4.39
CA GLN A 103 -2.16 -11.80 -4.79
C GLN A 103 -0.81 -12.36 -4.34
N THR A 104 -0.76 -13.69 -4.21
CA THR A 104 0.47 -14.50 -4.16
C THR A 104 0.57 -15.37 -5.41
N GLY A 105 1.74 -15.97 -5.65
CA GLY A 105 1.98 -16.80 -6.82
C GLY A 105 1.98 -16.02 -8.14
N VAL A 106 2.28 -16.71 -9.24
CA VAL A 106 2.34 -16.15 -10.61
C VAL A 106 1.48 -16.98 -11.55
N ASP A 107 1.04 -16.36 -12.64
CA ASP A 107 0.31 -17.02 -13.74
C ASP A 107 -0.88 -17.86 -13.28
N VAL A 108 -0.88 -19.15 -13.59
CA VAL A 108 -1.95 -20.10 -13.28
C VAL A 108 -2.03 -20.44 -11.79
N ASN A 109 -0.96 -20.17 -11.03
CA ASN A 109 -0.89 -20.43 -9.60
C ASN A 109 -1.18 -19.18 -8.76
N ALA A 110 -1.67 -18.10 -9.38
CA ALA A 110 -2.01 -16.88 -8.68
C ALA A 110 -3.20 -17.10 -7.73
N LEU A 111 -3.00 -16.79 -6.45
CA LEU A 111 -4.04 -16.80 -5.43
C LEU A 111 -4.36 -15.36 -5.03
N TYR A 112 -5.63 -14.97 -5.17
CA TYR A 112 -6.10 -13.63 -4.82
C TYR A 112 -6.54 -13.58 -3.36
N SER A 113 -6.38 -12.41 -2.73
CA SER A 113 -6.79 -12.16 -1.35
C SER A 113 -7.96 -11.17 -1.29
N ASN A 114 -8.80 -11.30 -0.26
CA ASN A 114 -9.75 -10.27 0.17
C ASN A 114 -9.47 -9.81 1.62
N ASN A 115 -8.26 -10.05 2.13
CA ASN A 115 -7.89 -9.58 3.45
C ASN A 115 -7.86 -8.05 3.48
N LEU A 116 -8.42 -7.49 4.56
CA LEU A 116 -8.23 -6.10 4.96
C LEU A 116 -7.24 -6.11 6.14
N ASP A 117 -6.07 -5.53 5.94
CA ASP A 117 -5.06 -5.38 6.97
C ASP A 117 -4.82 -3.90 7.24
N ILE A 118 -4.69 -3.54 8.52
CA ILE A 118 -4.56 -2.15 8.94
C ILE A 118 -3.24 -2.03 9.69
N PHE A 119 -2.35 -1.19 9.20
CA PHE A 119 -1.07 -0.90 9.85
C PHE A 119 -1.11 0.48 10.50
N ASP A 120 -1.00 0.49 11.83
CA ASP A 120 -0.83 1.72 12.60
C ASP A 120 0.61 2.22 12.44
N THR A 121 0.80 3.30 11.70
CA THR A 121 2.12 3.86 11.38
C THR A 121 2.75 4.61 12.54
N ILE A 122 2.00 4.87 13.62
CA ILE A 122 2.45 5.56 14.82
C ILE A 122 2.94 4.54 15.84
N ASN A 123 2.12 3.53 16.11
CA ASN A 123 2.41 2.49 17.09
C ASN A 123 3.12 1.26 16.49
N LEU A 124 3.32 1.24 15.17
CA LEU A 124 3.97 0.17 14.43
C LEU A 124 3.32 -1.20 14.69
N ASN A 125 1.99 -1.23 14.62
CA ASN A 125 1.21 -2.41 14.96
C ASN A 125 0.20 -2.79 13.86
N TRP A 126 0.18 -4.08 13.53
CA TRP A 126 -0.78 -4.66 12.60
C TRP A 126 -2.09 -5.05 13.27
N GLN A 127 -3.19 -4.80 12.57
CA GLN A 127 -4.54 -5.22 12.93
C GLN A 127 -5.21 -5.87 11.73
N VAL A 128 -6.08 -6.84 12.00
CA VAL A 128 -6.92 -7.45 10.97
C VAL A 128 -8.25 -6.69 10.92
N GLY A 129 -8.59 -6.17 9.76
CA GLY A 129 -9.86 -5.52 9.51
C GLY A 129 -11.01 -6.51 9.36
N SER A 130 -12.24 -6.00 9.52
CA SER A 130 -13.45 -6.79 9.33
C SER A 130 -13.63 -7.17 7.86
N LEU A 131 -14.13 -8.39 7.61
CA LEU A 131 -14.49 -8.88 6.28
C LEU A 131 -16.00 -8.91 6.04
N VAL A 132 -16.80 -8.34 6.94
CA VAL A 132 -18.26 -8.26 6.78
C VAL A 132 -18.59 -7.48 5.51
N ASN A 133 -19.31 -8.11 4.58
CA ASN A 133 -19.64 -7.56 3.26
C ASN A 133 -18.42 -7.16 2.41
N SER A 134 -17.24 -7.71 2.69
CA SER A 134 -16.05 -7.50 1.87
C SER A 134 -16.27 -8.06 0.45
N PRO A 135 -15.78 -7.39 -0.60
CA PRO A 135 -15.85 -7.92 -1.95
C PRO A 135 -15.03 -9.21 -2.07
N ILE A 136 -15.28 -9.95 -3.14
CA ILE A 136 -14.47 -11.13 -3.47
C ILE A 136 -12.99 -10.74 -3.66
N ALA A 137 -12.14 -11.74 -3.44
CA ALA A 137 -10.69 -11.62 -3.55
C ALA A 137 -10.27 -11.00 -4.88
N ARG A 138 -9.35 -10.02 -4.82
CA ARG A 138 -8.91 -9.25 -5.98
C ARG A 138 -7.54 -8.61 -5.83
N THR A 139 -6.91 -8.28 -6.96
CA THR A 139 -5.64 -7.56 -7.04
C THR A 139 -5.71 -6.44 -8.10
N LEU A 140 -4.71 -5.58 -8.17
CA LEU A 140 -4.54 -4.55 -9.22
C LEU A 140 -5.76 -3.63 -9.39
N HIS A 141 -6.48 -3.37 -8.29
CA HIS A 141 -7.59 -2.43 -8.22
C HIS A 141 -7.09 -1.09 -7.68
N SER A 142 -7.86 -0.02 -7.84
CA SER A 142 -7.58 1.26 -7.20
C SER A 142 -8.32 1.38 -5.86
N ALA A 143 -7.82 2.25 -4.99
CA ALA A 143 -8.51 2.68 -3.77
C ALA A 143 -8.50 4.21 -3.66
N THR A 144 -9.55 4.80 -3.13
CA THR A 144 -9.65 6.25 -2.92
C THR A 144 -10.48 6.55 -1.69
N LEU A 145 -9.97 7.41 -0.81
CA LEU A 145 -10.67 7.90 0.37
C LEU A 145 -11.46 9.18 0.04
N VAL A 146 -12.75 9.18 0.38
CA VAL A 146 -13.62 10.35 0.28
C VAL A 146 -14.42 10.45 1.58
N ASN A 147 -14.24 11.53 2.34
CA ASN A 147 -15.00 11.82 3.56
C ASN A 147 -15.08 10.63 4.55
N GLY A 148 -13.94 10.00 4.84
CA GLY A 148 -13.90 8.84 5.75
C GLY A 148 -14.40 7.52 5.12
N VAL A 149 -14.71 7.49 3.82
CA VAL A 149 -15.13 6.28 3.13
C VAL A 149 -14.10 5.87 2.09
N ILE A 150 -13.62 4.62 2.14
CA ILE A 150 -12.69 4.09 1.13
C ILE A 150 -13.46 3.33 0.06
N TYR A 151 -13.30 3.79 -1.18
CA TYR A 151 -13.84 3.20 -2.40
C TYR A 151 -12.76 2.37 -3.09
N TYR A 152 -13.08 1.13 -3.41
CA TYR A 152 -12.20 0.22 -4.15
C TYR A 152 -12.84 -0.10 -5.49
N ILE A 153 -12.10 0.10 -6.59
CA ILE A 153 -12.65 0.11 -7.95
C ILE A 153 -11.86 -0.83 -8.86
N GLY A 154 -12.56 -1.75 -9.53
CA GLY A 154 -12.00 -2.64 -10.55
C GLY A 154 -11.10 -3.75 -10.00
N GLY A 155 -10.07 -4.09 -10.78
CA GLY A 155 -9.05 -5.10 -10.46
C GLY A 155 -9.16 -6.39 -11.27
N LYS A 156 -8.62 -7.47 -10.70
CA LYS A 156 -8.66 -8.83 -11.24
C LYS A 156 -9.04 -9.80 -10.12
N THR A 157 -10.02 -10.67 -10.37
CA THR A 157 -10.59 -11.59 -9.36
C THR A 157 -10.23 -13.05 -9.61
N GLN A 158 -9.90 -13.41 -10.85
CA GLN A 158 -9.39 -14.71 -11.26
C GLN A 158 -8.40 -14.54 -12.42
N VAL A 159 -7.69 -15.62 -12.79
CA VAL A 159 -6.84 -15.61 -13.99
C VAL A 159 -7.69 -15.23 -15.21
N ASN A 160 -7.30 -14.15 -15.90
CA ASN A 160 -7.97 -13.58 -17.06
C ASN A 160 -9.43 -13.08 -16.85
N VAL A 161 -9.86 -12.88 -15.60
CA VAL A 161 -11.17 -12.29 -15.29
C VAL A 161 -11.00 -10.89 -14.72
N TYR A 162 -11.46 -9.90 -15.48
CA TYR A 162 -11.46 -8.49 -15.10
C TYR A 162 -12.91 -8.07 -14.84
N PRO A 163 -13.28 -7.73 -13.58
CA PRO A 163 -14.59 -7.18 -13.31
C PRO A 163 -14.81 -5.89 -14.11
N PRO A 164 -16.02 -5.65 -14.62
CA PRO A 164 -16.31 -4.40 -15.30
C PRO A 164 -16.11 -3.21 -14.34
N LEU A 165 -15.70 -2.06 -14.87
CA LEU A 165 -15.53 -0.80 -14.12
C LEU A 165 -16.80 -0.34 -13.38
N THR A 166 -17.95 -0.94 -13.67
CA THR A 166 -19.22 -0.73 -12.96
C THR A 166 -19.23 -1.33 -11.54
N GLU A 167 -18.26 -2.17 -11.18
CA GLU A 167 -18.09 -2.67 -9.82
C GLU A 167 -17.29 -1.66 -8.98
N VAL A 168 -18.01 -0.79 -8.26
CA VAL A 168 -17.48 0.06 -7.19
C VAL A 168 -17.87 -0.57 -5.85
N CYS A 169 -16.88 -0.92 -5.04
CA CYS A 169 -17.11 -1.47 -3.70
C CYS A 169 -16.71 -0.44 -2.62
N CYS A 170 -17.63 -0.13 -1.72
CA CYS A 170 -17.35 0.61 -0.48
C CYS A 170 -16.99 -0.42 0.59
N ILE A 171 -15.76 -0.37 1.13
CA ILE A 171 -15.29 -1.40 2.07
C ILE A 171 -15.24 -0.87 3.50
N VAL A 172 -15.04 0.43 3.72
CA VAL A 172 -14.89 0.95 5.07
C VAL A 172 -15.52 2.33 5.21
N ASN A 173 -16.50 2.46 6.11
CA ASN A 173 -16.94 3.74 6.65
C ASN A 173 -16.17 3.99 7.96
N LEU A 174 -15.21 4.90 7.91
CA LEU A 174 -14.30 5.22 9.02
C LEU A 174 -14.93 6.24 10.00
N ASN A 175 -16.09 6.83 9.65
CA ASN A 175 -16.79 7.79 10.50
C ASN A 175 -17.83 7.15 11.43
N SER A 176 -17.99 5.81 11.42
CA SER A 176 -18.89 5.16 12.36
C SER A 176 -18.21 5.04 13.72
N SER A 177 -18.22 6.14 14.48
CA SER A 177 -18.03 6.10 15.92
C SER A 177 -19.23 5.36 16.51
N THR A 178 -19.01 4.18 17.08
CA THR A 178 -19.87 3.64 18.14
C THR A 178 -19.12 3.76 19.45
#